data_AF-A0A158S616-F1
#
_entry.id   AF-A0A158S616-F1
#
_cell.length_a   1.000
_cell.length_b   1.000
_cell.length_c   1.000
_cell.angle_alpha   90.00
_cell.angle_beta   90.00
_cell.angle_gamma   90.00
#
_symmetry.space_group_name_H-M   'P 1'
#
loop_
_entity.id
_entity.type
_entity.pdbx_description
1 polymer ?
#
loop_
_entity_poly.entity_id
_entity_poly.type
_entity_poly.pdbx_seq_one_letter_code
_entity_poly.pdbx_strand_id
1 'polypeptide(L)'
;MHITNARTSWCVRQGVCMSEAVVLRQRFGKRVKAALTRLNLTPADLASRCELACQDVEGILNGRRKSLTLAEMALIASCLGAPLYTFLEPGNLPPPPEAVEIVEQR
;
A
#
# COMPACT_ATOMS: atom_id res chain seq x y z
N MET A 1 -15.35 7.23 -36.37
CA MET A 1 -15.20 7.62 -34.96
C MET A 1 -14.70 6.41 -34.18
N HIS A 2 -13.39 6.30 -33.98
CA HIS A 2 -12.79 5.21 -33.19
C HIS A 2 -12.56 5.72 -31.76
N ILE A 3 -13.31 5.17 -30.81
CA ILE A 3 -13.10 5.41 -29.39
C ILE A 3 -12.02 4.42 -28.94
N THR A 4 -10.76 4.86 -28.93
CA THR A 4 -9.65 4.11 -28.35
C THR A 4 -9.70 4.27 -26.83
N ASN A 5 -10.20 3.23 -26.16
CA ASN A 5 -10.19 3.11 -24.71
C ASN A 5 -8.73 2.98 -24.24
N ALA A 6 -8.14 4.09 -23.80
CA ALA A 6 -6.77 4.16 -23.32
C ALA A 6 -6.66 3.47 -21.95
N ARG A 7 -6.54 2.14 -21.98
CA ARG A 7 -6.10 1.34 -20.84
C ARG A 7 -4.62 1.67 -20.60
N THR A 8 -4.37 2.51 -19.61
CA THR A 8 -3.06 3.04 -19.21
C THR A 8 -2.11 1.90 -18.85
N SER A 9 -1.36 1.42 -19.84
CA SER A 9 -0.39 0.35 -19.69
C SER A 9 0.91 0.92 -19.12
N TRP A 10 1.15 0.68 -17.83
CA TRP A 10 2.43 0.99 -17.18
C TRP A 10 3.42 -0.13 -17.50
N CYS A 11 4.12 0.00 -18.62
CA CYS A 11 5.25 -0.85 -18.99
C CYS A 11 6.46 -0.54 -18.09
N VAL A 12 6.51 -1.13 -16.91
CA VAL A 12 7.73 -1.16 -16.10
C VAL A 12 8.64 -2.23 -16.71
N ARG A 13 9.82 -1.78 -17.18
CA ARG A 13 10.91 -2.59 -17.75
C ARG A 13 11.06 -3.93 -17.01
N GLN A 14 11.09 -5.02 -17.79
CA GLN A 14 11.27 -6.44 -17.44
C GLN A 14 10.00 -7.31 -17.40
N GLY A 15 9.57 -7.75 -18.58
CA GLY A 15 9.52 -9.19 -18.88
C GLY A 15 8.36 -10.05 -18.38
N VAL A 16 7.38 -9.54 -17.63
CA VAL A 16 6.13 -10.27 -17.33
C VAL A 16 4.99 -9.26 -17.24
N CYS A 17 3.93 -9.42 -18.05
CA CYS A 17 2.69 -8.66 -17.91
C CYS A 17 2.03 -9.03 -16.56
N MET A 18 2.47 -8.38 -15.47
CA MET A 18 1.81 -8.53 -14.18
C MET A 18 0.46 -7.83 -14.23
N SER A 19 -0.61 -8.57 -13.92
CA SER A 19 -1.94 -7.99 -13.77
C SER A 19 -1.89 -6.85 -12.75
N GLU A 20 -2.65 -5.78 -12.98
CA GLU A 20 -2.71 -4.60 -12.08
C GLU A 20 -2.96 -5.00 -10.61
N ALA A 21 -3.76 -6.05 -10.39
CA ALA A 21 -4.03 -6.61 -9.07
C ALA A 21 -2.81 -7.23 -8.37
N VAL A 22 -1.84 -7.78 -9.11
CA VAL A 22 -0.58 -8.29 -8.54
C VAL A 22 0.31 -7.12 -8.13
N VAL A 23 0.40 -6.10 -8.98
CA VAL A 23 1.19 -4.89 -8.70
C VAL A 23 0.66 -4.16 -7.47
N LEU A 24 -0.67 -4.03 -7.35
CA LEU A 24 -1.31 -3.41 -6.19
C LEU A 24 -0.99 -4.16 -4.90
N ARG A 25 -1.10 -5.50 -4.89
CA ARG A 25 -0.78 -6.33 -3.71
C ARG A 25 0.68 -6.22 -3.30
N GLN A 26 1.60 -6.21 -4.27
CA GLN A 26 3.02 -6.03 -3.96
C GLN A 26 3.32 -4.64 -3.39
N ARG A 27 2.71 -3.58 -3.94
CA ARG A 27 2.87 -2.22 -3.44
C ARG A 27 2.31 -2.08 -2.03
N PHE A 28 1.10 -2.60 -1.80
CA PHE A 28 0.49 -2.66 -0.48
C PHE A 28 1.40 -3.35 0.53
N GLY A 29 1.86 -4.58 0.23
CA GLY A 29 2.77 -5.32 1.10
C GLY A 29 4.07 -4.58 1.42
N LYS A 30 4.69 -3.93 0.43
CA LYS A 30 5.89 -3.10 0.63
C LYS A 30 5.64 -1.93 1.58
N ARG A 31 4.50 -1.24 1.46
CA ARG A 31 4.18 -0.11 2.33
C ARG A 31 3.82 -0.52 3.74
N VAL A 32 3.10 -1.65 3.88
CA VAL A 32 2.85 -2.24 5.19
C VAL A 32 4.18 -2.59 5.87
N LYS A 33 5.14 -3.20 5.16
CA LYS A 33 6.50 -3.42 5.68
C LYS A 33 7.17 -2.12 6.16
N ALA A 34 7.12 -1.07 5.34
CA ALA A 34 7.71 0.23 5.70
C ALA A 34 7.06 0.84 6.95
N ALA A 35 5.73 0.73 7.07
CA ALA A 35 5.00 1.18 8.25
C ALA A 35 5.37 0.37 9.50
N LEU A 36 5.52 -0.95 9.39
CA LEU A 36 5.99 -1.79 10.49
C LEU A 36 7.38 -1.36 10.98
N THR A 37 8.31 -1.12 10.06
CA THR A 37 9.64 -0.60 10.40
C THR A 37 9.56 0.75 11.10
N ARG A 38 8.74 1.69 10.61
CA ARG A 38 8.57 3.01 11.23
C ARG A 38 7.97 2.94 12.63
N LEU A 39 7.06 2.00 12.86
CA LEU A 39 6.38 1.80 14.15
C LEU A 39 7.16 0.86 15.09
N ASN A 40 8.32 0.37 14.67
CA ASN A 40 9.12 -0.63 15.39
C ASN A 40 8.30 -1.89 15.78
N LEU A 41 7.45 -2.35 14.85
CA LEU A 41 6.59 -3.53 15.03
C LEU A 41 7.10 -4.69 14.17
N THR A 42 6.93 -5.90 14.69
CA THR A 42 7.20 -7.13 13.95
C THR A 42 5.96 -7.59 13.16
N PRO A 43 6.12 -8.45 12.15
CA PRO A 43 4.98 -9.11 11.50
C PRO A 43 4.09 -9.89 12.46
N ALA A 44 4.66 -10.45 13.53
CA ALA A 44 3.91 -11.16 14.58
C ALA A 44 3.03 -10.20 15.39
N ASP A 45 3.51 -8.98 15.67
CA ASP A 45 2.70 -7.95 16.33
C ASP A 45 1.50 -7.53 15.47
N LEU A 46 1.71 -7.41 14.15
CA LEU A 46 0.62 -7.13 13.22
C LEU A 46 -0.40 -8.26 13.16
N ALA A 47 0.09 -9.52 13.13
CA ALA A 47 -0.76 -10.70 13.14
C ALA A 47 -1.63 -10.73 14.40
N SER A 48 -1.04 -10.47 15.57
CA SER A 48 -1.73 -10.38 16.85
C SER A 48 -2.78 -9.25 16.86
N ARG A 49 -2.41 -8.05 16.43
CA ARG A 49 -3.31 -6.87 16.41
C ARG A 49 -4.48 -6.99 15.45
N CYS A 50 -4.30 -7.71 14.35
CA CYS A 50 -5.33 -7.88 13.33
C CYS A 50 -6.09 -9.21 13.46
N GLU A 51 -5.78 -10.03 14.46
CA GLU A 51 -6.33 -11.38 14.61
C GLU A 51 -6.13 -12.25 13.34
N LEU A 52 -4.98 -12.10 12.69
CA LEU A 52 -4.59 -12.82 11.49
C LEU A 52 -3.52 -13.88 11.81
N ALA A 53 -3.47 -14.94 11.01
CA ALA A 53 -2.36 -15.90 11.10
C ALA A 53 -1.03 -15.25 10.68
N CYS A 54 0.08 -15.59 11.34
CA CYS A 54 1.40 -15.06 10.96
C CYS A 54 1.76 -15.37 9.50
N GLN A 55 1.45 -16.59 9.03
CA GLN A 55 1.67 -17.00 7.65
C GLN A 55 0.91 -16.12 6.64
N ASP A 56 -0.27 -15.68 7.04
CA ASP A 56 -1.13 -14.82 6.23
C ASP A 56 -0.56 -13.42 6.11
N VAL A 57 -0.08 -12.86 7.22
CA VAL A 57 0.63 -11.57 7.25
C VAL A 57 1.88 -11.65 6.39
N GLU A 58 2.70 -12.69 6.52
CA GLU A 58 3.87 -12.87 5.65
C GLU A 58 3.50 -12.97 4.16
N GLY A 59 2.41 -13.65 3.85
CA GLY A 59 1.85 -13.73 2.49
C GLY A 59 1.46 -12.35 1.94
N ILE A 60 0.89 -11.49 2.78
CA ILE A 60 0.49 -10.12 2.43
C ILE A 60 1.72 -9.22 2.25
N LEU A 61 2.64 -9.26 3.21
CA LEU A 61 3.89 -8.48 3.20
C LEU A 61 4.74 -8.79 1.96
N ASN A 62 4.70 -10.04 1.50
CA ASN A 62 5.42 -10.47 0.30
C ASN A 62 4.59 -10.35 -1.00
N GLY A 63 3.34 -9.87 -0.93
CA GLY A 63 2.44 -9.76 -2.08
C GLY A 63 2.06 -11.11 -2.71
N ARG A 64 2.21 -12.21 -1.98
CA ARG A 64 1.98 -13.59 -2.44
C ARG A 64 0.54 -14.06 -2.20
N ARG A 65 -0.21 -13.40 -1.30
CA ARG A 65 -1.61 -13.75 -1.02
C ARG A 65 -2.47 -13.51 -2.26
N LYS A 66 -3.04 -14.59 -2.84
CA LYS A 66 -3.80 -14.56 -4.10
C LYS A 66 -5.09 -13.75 -3.98
N SER A 67 -5.81 -13.91 -2.88
CA SER A 67 -7.03 -13.19 -2.54
C SER A 67 -6.76 -12.29 -1.34
N LEU A 68 -6.57 -10.99 -1.60
CA LEU A 68 -6.54 -9.96 -0.58
C LEU A 68 -7.63 -8.95 -0.93
N THR A 69 -8.67 -8.93 -0.11
CA THR A 69 -9.85 -8.09 -0.29
C THR A 69 -9.61 -6.68 0.24
N LEU A 70 -10.41 -5.72 -0.23
CA LEU A 70 -10.35 -4.34 0.26
C LEU A 70 -10.64 -4.26 1.76
N ALA A 71 -11.55 -5.11 2.26
CA ALA A 71 -11.90 -5.17 3.69
C ALA A 71 -10.70 -5.61 4.55
N GLU A 72 -9.96 -6.65 4.12
CA GLU A 72 -8.73 -7.08 4.79
C GLU A 72 -7.65 -6.00 4.75
N MET A 73 -7.50 -5.30 3.61
CA MET A 73 -6.56 -4.19 3.51
C MET A 73 -6.92 -3.03 4.46
N ALA A 74 -8.22 -2.70 4.57
CA ALA A 74 -8.72 -1.67 5.47
C ALA A 74 -8.49 -2.04 6.94
N LEU A 75 -8.71 -3.31 7.30
CA LEU A 75 -8.45 -3.82 8.64
C LEU A 75 -6.97 -3.68 9.01
N ILE A 76 -6.06 -4.09 8.13
CA ILE A 76 -4.61 -3.98 8.34
C ILE A 76 -4.19 -2.51 8.49
N ALA A 77 -4.72 -1.62 7.65
CA ALA A 77 -4.46 -0.20 7.76
C ALA A 77 -4.92 0.36 9.12
N SER A 78 -6.11 -0.03 9.57
CA SER A 78 -6.66 0.33 10.88
C SER A 78 -5.80 -0.18 12.04
N CYS A 79 -5.32 -1.43 11.99
CA CYS A 79 -4.41 -1.99 13.01
C CYS A 79 -3.09 -1.21 13.13
N LEU A 80 -2.66 -0.58 12.03
CA LEU A 80 -1.45 0.23 11.94
C LEU A 80 -1.70 1.71 12.28
N GLY A 81 -2.94 2.07 12.62
CA GLY A 81 -3.33 3.43 12.96
C GLY A 81 -3.21 4.40 11.78
N ALA A 82 -3.34 3.92 10.55
CA ALA A 82 -3.20 4.73 9.34
C ALA A 82 -4.36 4.47 8.37
N PRO A 83 -4.76 5.47 7.58
CA PRO A 83 -5.84 5.29 6.62
C PRO A 83 -5.40 4.43 5.43
N LEU A 84 -6.36 3.68 4.85
CA LEU A 84 -6.09 2.72 3.78
C LEU A 84 -5.40 3.36 2.56
N TYR A 85 -5.76 4.60 2.19
CA TYR A 85 -5.20 5.26 1.01
C TYR A 85 -3.68 5.41 1.07
N THR A 86 -3.09 5.59 2.26
CA THR A 86 -1.63 5.66 2.46
C THR A 86 -0.93 4.41 1.92
N PHE A 87 -1.58 3.25 2.00
CA PHE A 87 -1.02 1.98 1.53
C PHE A 87 -1.36 1.67 0.06
N LEU A 88 -2.31 2.40 -0.54
CA LEU A 88 -2.79 2.18 -1.91
C LEU A 88 -2.37 3.25 -2.92
N GLU A 89 -1.94 4.43 -2.47
CA GLU A 89 -1.54 5.56 -3.33
C GLU A 89 -0.64 5.13 -4.50
N PRO A 90 -0.91 5.54 -5.75
CA PRO A 90 0.02 5.35 -6.85
C PRO A 90 1.30 6.15 -6.55
N GLY A 91 2.44 5.47 -6.43
CA GLY A 91 3.69 6.10 -6.02
C GLY A 91 4.19 7.11 -7.05
N ASN A 92 4.00 8.41 -6.77
CA ASN A 92 5.00 9.48 -6.87
C ASN A 92 4.43 10.82 -6.33
N LEU A 93 3.64 10.81 -5.26
CA LEU A 93 3.28 12.08 -4.64
C LEU A 93 4.50 12.59 -3.87
N PRO A 94 4.98 13.82 -4.14
CA PRO A 94 5.97 14.45 -3.30
C PRO A 94 5.46 14.46 -1.85
N PRO A 95 6.37 14.42 -0.85
CA PRO A 95 5.96 14.56 0.54
C PRO A 95 5.00 15.76 0.65
N PRO A 96 3.92 15.66 1.44
CA PRO A 96 2.97 16.75 1.58
C PRO A 96 3.75 18.02 1.93
N PRO A 97 3.48 19.17 1.28
CA PRO A 97 4.17 20.40 1.61
C PRO A 97 4.00 20.62 3.11
N GLU A 98 5.12 20.75 3.82
CA GLU A 98 5.11 21.20 5.21
C GLU A 98 4.27 22.47 5.28
N ALA A 99 3.37 22.54 6.25
CA ALA A 99 2.50 23.70 6.42
C ALA A 99 3.40 24.94 6.59
N VAL A 100 3.51 25.74 5.53
CA VAL A 100 4.22 27.02 5.59
C VAL A 100 3.32 27.93 6.40
N GLU A 101 3.70 28.19 7.65
CA GLU A 101 3.11 29.26 8.46
C GLU A 101 3.28 30.57 7.68
N ILE A 102 2.18 31.08 7.13
CA ILE A 102 2.17 32.42 6.54
C ILE A 102 2.20 33.39 7.72
N VAL A 103 3.40 33.79 8.13
CA VAL A 103 3.57 34.90 9.07
C VAL A 103 3.31 36.18 8.27
N GLU A 104 2.09 36.70 8.39
CA GLU A 104 1.73 38.03 7.90
C GLU A 104 2.56 39.06 8.69
N GLN A 105 3.62 39.58 8.07
CA GLN A 105 4.35 40.72 8.62
C GLN A 105 3.53 41.99 8.38
N ARG A 106 3.08 42.61 9.47
CA ARG A 106 2.50 43.95 9.50
C ARG A 106 3.58 45.02 9.36
#